data_AF-A0A7R9K8B2-F1
#
_entry.id   AF-A0A7R9K8B2-F1
#
_cell.length_a   1.000
_cell.length_b   1.000
_cell.length_c   1.000
_cell.angle_alpha   90.00
_cell.angle_beta   90.00
_cell.angle_gamma   90.00
#
_symmetry.space_group_name_H-M   'P 1'
#
loop_
_entity.id
_entity.type
_entity.pdbx_description
1 polymer ?
#
loop_
_entity_poly.entity_id
_entity_poly.type
_entity_poly.pdbx_seq_one_letter_code
_entity_poly.pdbx_strand_id
1 'polypeptide(L)'
;MNVQCSTTQVVVKEEWIAIAILRLVELEKCVVEGAGAAGLAAILAGHLDEMKGKRVVLPLCGGNIDTTILGRCLERGLAVDGRLLKFTVTVSDRPGGIAELCRLLSSLGVSIKDIMHERAWIQSDIFSVKVKVVCETRDMSHANQLKQLLYDNYNTVSFGKIPSPMSLDDLDCDPSDEV
;
A
#
# COMPACT_ATOMS: atom_id res chain seq x y z
N MET A 1 17.83 39.21 1.85
CA MET A 1 17.55 37.78 1.56
C MET A 1 17.46 37.62 0.06
N ASN A 2 18.41 36.95 -0.57
CA ASN A 2 18.28 36.57 -1.98
C ASN A 2 17.38 35.34 -2.06
N VAL A 3 16.17 35.52 -2.57
CA VAL A 3 15.28 34.40 -2.92
C VAL A 3 15.69 33.94 -4.31
N GLN A 4 16.28 32.75 -4.40
CA GLN A 4 16.66 32.13 -5.66
C GLN A 4 15.47 31.27 -6.13
N CYS A 5 14.83 31.63 -7.24
CA CYS A 5 13.74 30.86 -7.83
C CYS A 5 14.35 29.82 -8.79
N SER A 6 14.13 28.54 -8.53
CA SER A 6 14.51 27.44 -9.44
C SER A 6 13.23 26.86 -10.05
N THR A 7 13.19 26.75 -11.37
CA THR A 7 12.00 26.29 -12.12
C THR A 7 12.11 24.80 -12.46
N THR A 8 12.39 23.96 -11.46
CA THR A 8 12.50 22.51 -11.67
C THR A 8 11.11 21.87 -11.57
N GLN A 9 10.69 21.14 -12.60
CA GLN A 9 9.46 20.35 -12.58
C GLN A 9 9.78 18.91 -12.17
N VAL A 10 8.99 18.35 -11.26
CA VAL A 10 9.12 16.97 -10.79
C VAL A 10 7.79 16.23 -11.01
N VAL A 11 7.87 15.01 -11.53
CA VAL A 11 6.73 14.11 -11.68
C VAL A 11 6.75 13.10 -10.53
N VAL A 12 5.58 12.81 -9.98
CA VAL A 12 5.42 11.84 -8.89
C VAL A 12 4.31 10.85 -9.24
N LYS A 13 4.51 9.58 -8.89
CA LYS A 13 3.48 8.54 -9.05
C LYS A 13 2.34 8.77 -8.04
N GLU A 14 1.13 8.33 -8.37
CA GLU A 14 -0.06 8.49 -7.52
C GLU A 14 0.10 7.82 -6.16
N GLU A 15 0.89 6.75 -6.07
CA GLU A 15 1.21 6.04 -4.83
C GLU A 15 1.86 6.97 -3.80
N TRP A 16 2.81 7.79 -4.26
CA TRP A 16 3.49 8.77 -3.40
C TRP A 16 2.55 9.88 -2.95
N ILE A 17 1.60 10.29 -3.80
CA ILE A 17 0.57 11.25 -3.41
C ILE A 17 -0.34 10.64 -2.33
N ALA A 18 -0.74 9.37 -2.48
CA ALA A 18 -1.56 8.69 -1.48
C ALA A 18 -0.84 8.54 -0.12
N ILE A 19 0.45 8.18 -0.12
CA ILE A 19 1.28 8.19 1.10
C ILE A 19 1.35 9.60 1.69
N ALA A 20 1.58 10.63 0.88
CA ALA A 20 1.71 12.01 1.36
C ALA A 20 0.42 12.49 2.04
N ILE A 21 -0.75 12.23 1.44
CA ILE A 21 -2.04 12.53 2.07
C ILE A 21 -2.19 11.77 3.40
N LEU A 22 -1.86 10.47 3.41
CA LEU A 22 -1.92 9.66 4.63
C LEU A 22 -1.04 10.26 5.74
N ARG A 23 0.21 10.63 5.43
CA ARG A 23 1.15 11.20 6.40
C ARG A 23 0.72 12.57 6.90
N LEU A 24 0.17 13.44 6.04
CA LEU A 24 -0.36 14.74 6.46
C LEU A 24 -1.52 14.59 7.44
N VAL A 25 -2.40 13.60 7.24
CA VAL A 25 -3.50 13.32 8.17
C VAL A 25 -2.99 12.68 9.46
N GLU A 26 -2.05 11.74 9.39
CA GLU A 26 -1.55 11.01 10.56
C GLU A 26 -0.67 11.88 11.47
N LEU A 27 0.24 12.67 10.89
CA LEU A 27 1.27 13.41 11.62
C LEU A 27 0.87 14.86 11.88
N GLU A 28 0.42 15.57 10.84
CA GLU A 28 0.13 17.00 10.90
C GLU A 28 -1.35 17.32 11.15
N LYS A 29 -2.22 16.30 11.09
CA LYS A 29 -3.68 16.44 11.18
C LYS A 29 -4.25 17.38 10.10
N CYS A 30 -3.56 17.49 8.97
CA CYS A 30 -3.99 18.31 7.84
C CYS A 30 -4.77 17.48 6.84
N VAL A 31 -5.94 17.97 6.43
CA VAL A 31 -6.72 17.41 5.33
C VAL A 31 -6.40 18.21 4.07
N VAL A 32 -5.87 17.52 3.06
CA VAL A 32 -5.50 18.12 1.77
C VAL A 32 -5.97 17.26 0.61
N GLU A 33 -6.11 17.87 -0.56
CA GLU A 33 -6.28 17.14 -1.82
C GLU A 33 -4.93 16.73 -2.43
N GLY A 34 -4.98 15.95 -3.53
CA GLY A 34 -3.76 15.44 -4.19
C GLY A 34 -2.77 16.54 -4.61
N ALA A 35 -3.27 17.65 -5.16
CA ALA A 35 -2.43 18.78 -5.55
C ALA A 35 -1.71 19.42 -4.34
N GLY A 36 -2.40 19.55 -3.21
CA GLY A 36 -1.82 20.07 -1.96
C GLY A 36 -0.78 19.13 -1.34
N ALA A 37 -0.89 17.83 -1.60
CA ALA A 37 0.06 16.82 -1.10
C ALA A 37 1.27 16.59 -2.04
N ALA A 38 1.22 17.07 -3.29
CA ALA A 38 2.22 16.75 -4.32
C ALA A 38 3.66 17.15 -3.92
N GLY A 39 3.82 18.29 -3.24
CA GLY A 39 5.14 18.74 -2.78
C GLY A 39 5.76 17.79 -1.75
N LEU A 40 4.95 17.28 -0.81
CA LEU A 40 5.40 16.27 0.14
C LEU A 40 5.66 14.92 -0.56
N ALA A 41 4.81 14.54 -1.52
CA ALA A 41 5.00 13.32 -2.30
C ALA A 41 6.36 13.30 -3.03
N ALA A 42 6.79 14.43 -3.61
CA ALA A 42 8.08 14.54 -4.28
C ALA A 42 9.27 14.36 -3.33
N ILE A 43 9.15 14.88 -2.10
CA ILE A 43 10.16 14.70 -1.05
C ILE A 43 10.22 13.23 -0.61
N LEU A 44 9.06 12.62 -0.37
CA LEU A 44 8.99 11.22 0.06
C LEU A 44 9.50 10.25 -1.02
N ALA A 45 9.27 10.58 -2.29
CA ALA A 45 9.80 9.83 -3.43
C ALA A 45 11.32 9.98 -3.60
N GLY A 46 11.97 10.90 -2.87
CA GLY A 46 13.41 11.13 -2.97
C GLY A 46 13.84 11.90 -4.23
N HIS A 47 12.91 12.56 -4.93
CA HIS A 47 13.21 13.25 -6.20
C HIS A 47 13.87 14.63 -6.03
N LEU A 48 14.11 15.09 -4.79
CA LEU A 48 14.57 16.45 -4.46
C LEU A 48 15.86 16.43 -3.62
N ASP A 49 16.92 15.82 -4.15
CA ASP A 49 18.22 15.68 -3.47
C ASP A 49 18.85 17.02 -3.09
N GLU A 50 18.65 18.06 -3.90
CA GLU A 50 19.14 19.41 -3.65
C GLU A 50 18.52 20.06 -2.40
N MET A 51 17.44 19.49 -1.87
CA MET A 51 16.75 19.96 -0.68
C MET A 51 17.21 19.27 0.61
N LYS A 52 18.03 18.22 0.52
CA LYS A 52 18.55 17.50 1.70
C LYS A 52 19.31 18.43 2.64
N GLY A 53 18.99 18.34 3.94
CA GLY A 53 19.60 19.16 4.99
C GLY A 53 19.17 20.63 5.02
N LYS A 54 18.31 21.08 4.10
CA LYS A 54 17.78 22.45 4.09
C LYS A 54 16.49 22.55 4.90
N ARG A 55 16.17 23.78 5.35
CA ARG A 55 14.85 24.10 5.89
C ARG A 55 13.91 24.40 4.73
N VAL A 56 12.97 23.50 4.47
CA VAL A 56 12.03 23.57 3.35
C VAL A 56 10.65 23.95 3.87
N VAL A 57 9.94 24.81 3.13
CA VAL A 57 8.54 25.13 3.38
C VAL A 57 7.71 24.55 2.25
N LEU A 58 6.68 23.77 2.59
CA LEU A 58 5.73 23.21 1.63
C LEU A 58 4.40 23.96 1.73
N PRO A 59 4.01 24.71 0.69
CA PRO A 59 2.68 25.32 0.66
C PRO A 59 1.62 24.24 0.40
N LEU A 60 0.73 24.02 1.38
CA LEU A 60 -0.44 23.14 1.24
C LEU A 60 -1.58 23.95 0.60
N CYS A 61 -1.62 23.99 -0.73
CA CYS A 61 -2.48 24.90 -1.49
C CYS A 61 -3.91 24.41 -1.74
N GLY A 62 -4.27 23.18 -1.31
CA GLY A 62 -5.54 22.57 -1.66
C GLY A 62 -6.13 21.71 -0.54
N GLY A 63 -7.43 21.88 -0.27
CA GLY A 63 -8.15 21.21 0.81
C GLY A 63 -9.63 20.93 0.51
N ASN A 64 -10.06 21.12 -0.74
CA ASN A 64 -11.44 20.87 -1.16
C ASN A 64 -11.65 19.40 -1.54
N ILE A 65 -11.44 18.50 -0.58
CA ILE A 65 -11.61 17.06 -0.74
C ILE A 65 -12.81 16.61 0.06
N ASP A 66 -13.73 15.86 -0.57
CA ASP A 66 -14.84 15.25 0.16
C ASP A 66 -14.37 14.02 0.95
N THR A 67 -15.14 13.66 1.98
CA THR A 67 -14.79 12.57 2.90
C THR A 67 -14.74 11.20 2.23
N THR A 68 -15.46 10.98 1.14
CA THR A 68 -15.46 9.70 0.42
C THR A 68 -14.17 9.54 -0.38
N ILE A 69 -13.75 10.58 -1.10
CA ILE A 69 -12.48 10.58 -1.83
C ILE A 69 -11.31 10.53 -0.86
N LEU A 70 -11.34 11.31 0.23
CA LEU A 70 -10.33 11.23 1.29
C LEU A 70 -10.21 9.80 1.82
N GLY A 71 -11.33 9.14 2.15
CA GLY A 71 -11.33 7.75 2.62
C GLY A 71 -10.65 6.79 1.64
N ARG A 72 -10.95 6.90 0.34
CA ARG A 72 -10.31 6.08 -0.71
C ARG A 72 -8.81 6.36 -0.83
N CYS A 73 -8.39 7.63 -0.73
CA CYS A 73 -6.98 7.99 -0.74
C CYS A 73 -6.24 7.42 0.48
N LEU A 74 -6.85 7.45 1.66
CA LEU A 74 -6.28 6.84 2.87
C LEU A 74 -6.15 5.33 2.75
N GLU A 75 -7.16 4.63 2.22
CA GLU A 75 -7.08 3.19 1.96
C GLU A 75 -5.97 2.84 0.98
N ARG A 76 -5.81 3.61 -0.11
CA ARG A 76 -4.70 3.44 -1.06
C ARG A 76 -3.36 3.70 -0.39
N GLY A 77 -3.26 4.75 0.42
CA GLY A 77 -2.06 5.05 1.20
C GLY A 77 -1.69 3.90 2.14
N LEU A 78 -2.65 3.34 2.87
CA LEU A 78 -2.45 2.19 3.75
C LEU A 78 -2.03 0.93 2.98
N ALA A 79 -2.58 0.71 1.79
CA ALA A 79 -2.21 -0.43 0.95
C ALA A 79 -0.75 -0.33 0.47
N VAL A 80 -0.37 0.87 0.01
CA VAL A 80 1.00 1.19 -0.39
C VAL A 80 1.98 1.08 0.79
N ASP A 81 1.59 1.56 1.98
CA ASP A 81 2.38 1.52 3.21
C ASP A 81 2.49 0.10 3.81
N GLY A 82 1.92 -0.91 3.14
CA GLY A 82 1.91 -2.32 3.57
C GLY A 82 0.92 -2.62 4.70
N ARG A 83 0.17 -1.64 5.16
CA ARG A 83 -0.75 -1.73 6.31
C ARG A 83 -2.14 -2.24 5.95
N LEU A 84 -2.47 -2.33 4.66
CA LEU A 84 -3.69 -2.94 4.15
C LEU A 84 -3.33 -3.94 3.03
N LEU A 85 -3.76 -5.19 3.19
CA LEU A 85 -3.44 -6.27 2.26
C LEU A 85 -4.72 -6.91 1.75
N LYS A 86 -4.69 -7.28 0.46
CA LYS A 86 -5.71 -8.09 -0.17
C LYS A 86 -5.08 -9.30 -0.83
N PHE A 87 -5.55 -10.49 -0.47
CA PHE A 87 -5.06 -11.74 -1.05
C PHE A 87 -6.20 -12.74 -1.26
N THR A 88 -5.93 -13.72 -2.11
CA THR A 88 -6.78 -14.88 -2.36
C THR A 88 -5.97 -16.12 -1.99
N VAL A 89 -6.55 -16.99 -1.17
CA VAL A 89 -5.96 -18.27 -0.78
C VAL A 89 -6.96 -19.39 -1.04
N THR A 90 -6.48 -20.53 -1.53
CA THR A 90 -7.28 -21.74 -1.63
C THR A 90 -7.17 -22.53 -0.33
N VAL A 91 -8.30 -22.80 0.31
CA VAL A 91 -8.37 -23.60 1.55
C VAL A 91 -9.24 -24.85 1.35
N SER A 92 -9.15 -25.79 2.28
CA SER A 92 -10.02 -26.98 2.31
C SER A 92 -11.49 -26.58 2.50
N ASP A 93 -12.39 -27.11 1.67
CA ASP A 93 -13.86 -26.92 1.76
C ASP A 93 -14.52 -27.86 2.80
N ARG A 94 -13.70 -28.52 3.63
CA ARG A 94 -14.18 -29.27 4.81
C ARG A 94 -14.46 -28.34 5.98
N PRO A 95 -15.36 -28.73 6.91
CA PRO A 95 -15.55 -28.01 8.16
C PRO A 95 -14.20 -27.75 8.86
N GLY A 96 -13.92 -26.49 9.15
CA GLY A 96 -12.68 -26.06 9.79
C GLY A 96 -11.64 -25.40 8.87
N GLY A 97 -11.71 -25.56 7.54
CA GLY A 97 -10.67 -24.99 6.64
C GLY A 97 -10.53 -23.46 6.73
N ILE A 98 -11.65 -22.73 6.70
CA ILE A 98 -11.65 -21.28 6.92
C ILE A 98 -11.27 -20.94 8.38
N ALA A 99 -11.66 -21.78 9.34
CA ALA A 99 -11.31 -21.55 10.75
C ALA A 99 -9.81 -21.67 11.01
N GLU A 100 -9.12 -22.60 10.34
CA GLU A 100 -7.67 -22.73 10.37
C GLU A 100 -6.99 -21.49 9.79
N LEU A 101 -7.46 -20.99 8.64
CA LEU A 101 -6.98 -19.73 8.07
C LEU A 101 -7.15 -18.58 9.06
N CYS A 102 -8.34 -18.39 9.62
CA CYS A 102 -8.60 -17.33 10.60
C CYS A 102 -7.73 -17.45 11.86
N ARG A 103 -7.48 -18.67 12.35
CA ARG A 103 -6.57 -18.91 13.48
C ARG A 103 -5.14 -18.54 13.14
N LEU A 104 -4.67 -18.92 11.96
CA LEU A 104 -3.33 -18.60 11.48
C LEU A 104 -3.15 -17.07 11.38
N LEU A 105 -4.10 -16.36 10.77
CA LEU A 105 -4.08 -14.89 10.70
C LEU A 105 -4.09 -14.25 12.10
N SER A 106 -4.99 -14.72 12.98
CA SER A 106 -5.09 -14.20 14.34
C SER A 106 -3.83 -14.48 15.17
N SER A 107 -3.15 -15.61 14.96
CA SER A 107 -1.92 -15.95 15.69
C SER A 107 -0.76 -15.01 15.39
N LEU A 108 -0.74 -14.42 14.19
CA LEU A 108 0.23 -13.40 13.78
C LEU A 108 -0.19 -11.98 14.24
N GLY A 109 -1.42 -11.81 14.72
CA GLY A 109 -1.97 -10.51 15.10
C GLY A 109 -2.48 -9.69 13.92
N VAL A 110 -2.92 -10.35 12.84
CA VAL A 110 -3.52 -9.71 11.66
C VAL A 110 -5.01 -9.46 11.90
N SER A 111 -5.48 -8.25 11.60
CA SER A 111 -6.90 -7.87 11.73
C SER A 111 -7.63 -8.11 10.41
N ILE A 112 -8.71 -8.89 10.42
CA ILE A 112 -9.49 -9.19 9.22
C ILE A 112 -10.55 -8.10 9.02
N LYS A 113 -10.51 -7.41 7.88
CA LYS A 113 -11.51 -6.42 7.46
C LYS A 113 -12.68 -7.07 6.74
N ASP A 114 -12.36 -7.97 5.80
CA ASP A 114 -13.34 -8.63 4.95
C ASP A 114 -12.85 -10.02 4.59
N ILE A 115 -13.80 -10.95 4.49
CA ILE A 115 -13.56 -12.33 4.08
C ILE A 115 -14.71 -12.80 3.20
N MET A 116 -14.40 -13.10 1.95
CA MET A 116 -15.35 -13.57 0.96
C MET A 116 -14.89 -14.92 0.42
N HIS A 117 -15.75 -15.92 0.47
CA HIS A 117 -15.48 -17.23 -0.10
C HIS A 117 -16.28 -17.42 -1.39
N GLU A 118 -15.63 -17.90 -2.43
CA GLU A 118 -16.27 -18.26 -3.69
C GLU A 118 -16.09 -19.75 -3.90
N ARG A 119 -17.21 -20.49 -3.87
CA ARG A 119 -17.24 -21.87 -4.34
C ARG A 119 -17.23 -21.83 -5.85
N ALA A 120 -16.07 -22.13 -6.44
CA ALA A 120 -15.92 -22.22 -7.87
C ALA A 120 -16.96 -23.21 -8.40
N TRP A 121 -17.82 -22.76 -9.31
CA TRP A 121 -18.60 -23.66 -10.14
C TRP A 121 -17.61 -24.41 -11.04
N ILE A 122 -17.13 -25.56 -10.54
CA ILE A 122 -16.47 -26.68 -11.20
C ILE A 122 -15.32 -26.30 -12.15
N GLN A 123 -14.08 -26.41 -11.66
CA GLN A 123 -12.92 -26.87 -12.44
C GLN A 123 -11.76 -27.14 -11.47
N SER A 124 -11.57 -28.43 -11.14
CA SER A 124 -10.32 -29.09 -10.71
C SER A 124 -10.26 -29.72 -9.31
N ASP A 125 -11.00 -29.28 -8.30
CA ASP A 125 -11.04 -29.99 -7.00
C ASP A 125 -12.33 -29.70 -6.20
N ILE A 126 -13.11 -30.74 -5.90
CA ILE A 126 -14.43 -30.65 -5.22
C ILE A 126 -14.25 -30.23 -3.75
N PHE A 127 -13.05 -30.41 -3.18
CA PHE A 127 -12.79 -30.21 -1.76
C PHE A 127 -12.04 -28.92 -1.44
N SER A 128 -12.05 -27.93 -2.34
CA SER A 128 -11.33 -26.68 -2.16
C SER A 128 -12.21 -25.45 -2.41
N VAL A 129 -11.99 -24.38 -1.64
CA VAL A 129 -12.69 -23.11 -1.76
C VAL A 129 -11.70 -21.96 -1.83
N LYS A 130 -11.93 -21.00 -2.74
CA LYS A 130 -11.12 -19.79 -2.82
C LYS A 130 -11.66 -18.77 -1.82
N VAL A 131 -10.79 -18.26 -0.97
CA VAL A 131 -11.10 -17.26 0.03
C VAL A 131 -10.32 -15.99 -0.28
N LYS A 132 -11.05 -14.92 -0.56
CA LYS A 132 -10.52 -13.56 -0.71
C LYS A 132 -10.57 -12.90 0.66
N VAL A 133 -9.43 -12.41 1.12
CA VAL A 133 -9.28 -11.75 2.42
C VAL A 133 -8.77 -10.34 2.20
N VAL A 134 -9.37 -9.38 2.89
CA VAL A 134 -8.82 -8.05 3.12
C VAL A 134 -8.47 -7.95 4.60
N CYS A 135 -7.23 -7.55 4.90
CA CYS A 135 -6.75 -7.51 6.27
C CYS A 135 -5.78 -6.36 6.49
N GLU A 136 -5.64 -5.95 7.75
CA GLU A 136 -4.72 -4.90 8.17
C GLU A 136 -3.51 -5.51 8.87
N THR A 137 -2.35 -4.90 8.60
CA THR A 137 -1.10 -5.20 9.30
C THR A 137 -0.52 -3.93 9.91
N ARG A 138 0.54 -4.09 10.69
CA ARG A 138 1.16 -2.98 11.42
C ARG A 138 2.06 -2.14 10.52
N ASP A 139 2.79 -2.81 9.63
CA ASP A 139 3.81 -2.26 8.77
C ASP A 139 4.19 -3.30 7.68
N MET A 140 5.07 -2.89 6.78
CA MET A 140 5.59 -3.74 5.71
C MET A 140 6.30 -5.01 6.19
N SER A 141 6.98 -4.97 7.35
CA SER A 141 7.64 -6.16 7.91
C SER A 141 6.61 -7.19 8.35
N HIS A 142 5.57 -6.76 9.05
CA HIS A 142 4.45 -7.61 9.46
C HIS A 142 3.69 -8.16 8.22
N ALA A 143 3.51 -7.36 7.17
CA ALA A 143 2.96 -7.81 5.91
C ALA A 143 3.79 -8.93 5.25
N ASN A 144 5.11 -8.82 5.28
CA ASN A 144 6.00 -9.84 4.73
C ASN A 144 6.00 -11.13 5.55
N GLN A 145 5.92 -11.04 6.89
CA GLN A 145 5.71 -12.20 7.74
C GLN A 145 4.42 -12.94 7.40
N LEU A 146 3.33 -12.20 7.17
CA LEU A 146 2.05 -12.79 6.75
C LEU A 146 2.18 -13.50 5.39
N LYS A 147 2.84 -12.87 4.41
CA LYS A 147 3.09 -13.47 3.09
C LYS A 147 3.82 -14.80 3.22
N GLN A 148 4.93 -14.82 3.95
CA GLN A 148 5.71 -16.05 4.17
C GLN A 148 4.87 -17.12 4.84
N LEU A 149 4.19 -16.78 5.94
CA LEU A 149 3.33 -17.72 6.67
C LEU A 149 2.24 -18.34 5.77
N LEU A 150 1.65 -17.56 4.86
CA LEU A 150 0.66 -18.07 3.93
C LEU A 150 1.29 -18.99 2.86
N TYR A 151 2.45 -18.63 2.30
CA TYR A 151 3.15 -19.47 1.33
C TYR A 151 3.64 -20.80 1.93
N ASP A 152 4.00 -20.80 3.21
CA ASP A 152 4.45 -22.00 3.92
C ASP A 152 3.30 -22.98 4.23
N ASN A 153 2.08 -22.48 4.39
CA ASN A 153 0.92 -23.28 4.82
C ASN A 153 -0.09 -23.60 3.70
N TYR A 154 -0.05 -22.87 2.57
CA TYR A 154 -1.02 -23.02 1.49
C TYR A 154 -0.35 -23.06 0.11
N ASN A 155 -0.75 -24.03 -0.71
CA ASN A 155 -0.19 -24.24 -2.05
C ASN A 155 -0.59 -23.16 -3.06
N THR A 156 -1.70 -22.46 -2.83
CA THR A 156 -2.23 -21.47 -3.79
C THR A 156 -2.59 -20.19 -3.05
N VAL A 157 -1.67 -19.24 -3.11
CA VAL A 157 -1.81 -17.90 -2.54
C VAL A 157 -1.49 -16.88 -3.62
N SER A 158 -2.38 -15.92 -3.80
CA SER A 158 -2.20 -14.81 -4.73
C SER A 158 -2.53 -13.51 -4.03
N PHE A 159 -1.56 -12.60 -3.95
CA PHE A 159 -1.79 -11.25 -3.49
C PHE A 159 -2.33 -10.40 -4.64
N GLY A 160 -3.31 -9.53 -4.36
CA GLY A 160 -3.70 -8.51 -5.32
C GLY A 160 -2.50 -7.63 -5.66
N LYS A 161 -2.44 -7.10 -6.89
CA LYS A 161 -1.43 -6.11 -7.25
C LYS A 161 -1.61 -4.91 -6.31
N ILE A 162 -0.70 -4.76 -5.36
CA ILE A 162 -0.54 -3.52 -4.61
C ILE A 162 0.21 -2.60 -5.57
N PRO A 163 -0.27 -1.37 -5.83
CA PRO A 163 0.54 -0.39 -6.51
C PRO A 163 1.73 -0.10 -5.60
N SER A 164 2.90 -0.67 -5.92
CA SER A 164 4.11 -0.36 -5.16
C SER A 164 4.67 0.95 -5.71
N PRO A 165 4.97 1.95 -4.86
CA PRO A 165 5.69 3.14 -5.29
C PRO A 165 7.10 2.81 -5.80
N MET A 166 7.61 1.64 -5.41
CA MET A 166 8.92 1.10 -5.75
C MET A 166 8.73 -0.25 -6.45
N SER A 167 8.87 -0.30 -7.78
CA SER A 167 8.98 -1.58 -8.49
C SER A 167 10.28 -2.27 -8.05
N LEU A 168 10.31 -3.60 -8.00
CA LEU A 168 11.59 -4.33 -7.89
C LEU A 168 12.54 -3.98 -9.04
N ASP A 169 12.00 -3.53 -10.18
CA ASP A 169 12.75 -3.02 -11.33
C ASP A 169 13.42 -1.65 -11.08
N ASP A 170 13.02 -0.89 -10.05
CA ASP A 170 13.59 0.43 -9.73
C ASP A 170 14.88 0.30 -8.88
N LEU A 171 15.27 -0.91 -8.48
CA LEU A 171 16.52 -1.21 -7.75
C LEU A 171 17.71 -1.54 -8.66
N ASP A 172 17.46 -1.82 -9.94
CA ASP A 172 18.47 -2.26 -10.92
C ASP A 172 18.72 -1.23 -12.04
N CYS A 173 18.33 0.03 -11.86
CA CYS A 173 18.70 1.09 -12.81
C CYS A 173 20.17 1.47 -12.61
N ASP A 174 21.06 0.79 -13.34
CA ASP A 174 22.45 1.19 -13.51
C ASP A 174 22.47 2.61 -14.10
N PRO A 175 23.21 3.58 -13.53
CA PRO A 175 23.37 4.92 -14.10
C PRO A 175 23.99 4.96 -15.51
N SER A 176 24.24 3.82 -16.16
CA SER A 176 24.68 3.72 -17.55
C SER A 176 23.57 3.78 -18.61
N ASP A 177 22.29 3.68 -18.23
CA ASP A 177 21.18 3.56 -19.22
C ASP A 177 20.54 4.90 -19.66
N GLU A 178 21.12 6.04 -19.27
CA GLU A 178 20.83 7.34 -19.91
C GLU A 178 22.00 7.79 -20.79
N VAL A 179 22.09 7.24 -22.01
CA VAL A 179 22.81 7.84 -23.15
C VAL A 179 21.97 7.74 -24.42
#